data_AF-A0A4Y8SQI8-F1
#
_entry.id   AF-A0A4Y8SQI8-F1
#
_cell.length_a   1.000
_cell.length_b   1.000
_cell.length_c   1.000
_cell.angle_alpha   90.00
_cell.angle_beta   90.00
_cell.angle_gamma   90.00
#
_symmetry.space_group_name_H-M   'P 1'
#
loop_
_entity.id
_entity.type
_entity.pdbx_description
1 polymer ?
#
loop_
_entity_poly.entity_id
_entity_poly.type
_entity_poly.pdbx_seq_one_letter_code
_entity_poly.pdbx_strand_id
1 'polypeptide(L)'
;MSNRFRTEIQEEEAEKELIVDNKPAQGLPDNFFTRFLRNGVITTDDAIGALPFVFYIAFLCMVYIGARHLTDNNIREIDKVGNEVKKLSAEYKSIQAEMAFKTTLTEVAKQAETDSLGLHPSEQPPQKIVVKQEDEQ
;
A
#
# COMPACT_ATOMS: atom_id res chain seq x y z
N MET A 1 30.98 -48.74 55.70
CA MET A 1 29.70 -48.01 55.56
C MET A 1 29.55 -47.62 54.09
N SER A 2 28.84 -48.41 53.29
CA SER A 2 28.54 -48.08 51.89
C SER A 2 27.16 -47.43 51.82
N ASN A 3 27.10 -46.22 51.24
CA ASN A 3 25.89 -45.44 51.11
C ASN A 3 25.01 -45.99 49.98
N ARG A 4 23.87 -46.58 50.36
CA ARG A 4 22.83 -47.12 49.46
C ARG A 4 22.25 -46.05 48.52
N PHE A 5 22.24 -44.79 48.96
CA PHE A 5 21.80 -43.64 48.18
C PHE A 5 22.62 -43.37 46.92
N ARG A 6 23.91 -43.72 46.89
CA ARG A 6 24.74 -43.47 45.70
C ARG A 6 24.45 -44.47 44.58
N THR A 7 24.03 -45.69 44.94
CA THR A 7 23.67 -46.74 43.99
C THR A 7 22.33 -46.45 43.32
N GLU A 8 21.34 -45.93 44.07
CA GLU A 8 20.03 -45.54 43.54
C GLU A 8 20.13 -44.37 42.56
N ILE A 9 21.00 -43.39 42.82
CA ILE A 9 21.26 -42.26 41.89
C ILE A 9 21.95 -42.76 40.62
N GLN A 10 22.84 -43.76 40.73
CA GLN A 10 23.54 -44.34 39.59
C GLN A 10 22.65 -45.25 38.75
N GLU A 11 21.69 -45.95 39.38
CA GLU A 11 20.65 -46.72 38.70
C GLU A 11 19.63 -45.79 38.03
N GLU A 12 19.23 -44.68 38.68
CA GLU A 12 18.39 -43.66 38.04
C GLU A 12 19.10 -42.94 36.89
N GLU A 13 20.39 -42.62 37.02
CA GLU A 13 21.19 -42.02 35.93
C GLU A 13 21.41 -43.01 34.79
N ALA A 14 21.64 -44.30 35.09
CA ALA A 14 21.78 -45.36 34.09
C ALA A 14 20.44 -45.68 33.39
N GLU A 15 19.31 -45.66 34.10
CA GLU A 15 17.96 -45.77 33.51
C GLU A 15 17.62 -44.53 32.67
N LYS A 16 18.05 -43.33 33.10
CA LYS A 16 17.88 -42.09 32.32
C LYS A 16 18.77 -42.04 31.08
N GLU A 17 19.95 -42.66 31.09
CA GLU A 17 20.83 -42.80 29.90
C GLU A 17 20.37 -43.91 28.94
N LEU A 18 19.84 -45.04 29.44
CA LEU A 18 19.33 -46.15 28.61
C LEU A 18 18.01 -45.84 27.89
N ILE A 19 17.27 -44.81 28.30
CA ILE A 19 16.07 -44.30 27.59
C ILE A 19 16.45 -43.22 26.55
N VAL A 20 17.74 -42.91 26.38
CA VAL A 20 18.22 -42.04 25.29
C VAL A 20 18.52 -42.89 24.06
N ASP A 21 17.48 -43.51 23.49
CA ASP A 21 17.54 -43.91 22.08
C ASP A 21 16.19 -43.72 21.38
N ASN A 22 16.27 -43.05 20.22
CA ASN A 22 15.20 -42.58 19.35
C ASN A 22 14.18 -41.59 19.95
N LYS A 23 14.63 -40.37 20.23
CA LYS A 23 13.74 -39.21 20.08
C LYS A 23 13.58 -38.95 18.58
N PRO A 24 12.42 -39.22 17.94
CA PRO A 24 12.23 -38.84 16.55
C PRO A 24 12.45 -37.32 16.48
N ALA A 25 13.37 -36.89 15.61
CA ALA A 25 13.61 -35.49 15.34
C ALA A 25 12.25 -34.83 15.13
N GLN A 26 11.94 -33.82 15.94
CA GLN A 26 10.65 -33.12 15.90
C GLN A 26 10.32 -32.80 14.46
N GLY A 27 9.29 -33.48 13.95
CA GLY A 27 8.96 -33.49 12.55
C GLY A 27 8.66 -32.06 12.09
N LEU A 28 9.29 -31.66 10.99
CA LEU A 28 8.77 -30.56 10.18
C LEU A 28 7.25 -30.74 10.03
N PRO A 29 6.45 -29.67 10.12
CA PRO A 29 4.99 -29.79 10.07
C PRO A 29 4.57 -30.61 8.85
N ASP A 30 3.54 -31.46 9.00
CA ASP A 30 2.93 -32.31 7.96
C ASP A 30 2.18 -31.47 6.90
N ASN A 31 2.84 -30.44 6.39
CA ASN A 31 2.36 -29.60 5.32
C ASN A 31 2.57 -30.33 4.00
N PHE A 32 1.66 -30.15 3.04
CA PHE A 32 1.69 -30.79 1.73
C PHE A 32 3.08 -30.72 1.03
N PHE A 33 3.77 -29.59 1.22
CA PHE A 33 5.14 -29.40 0.75
C PHE A 33 6.16 -30.35 1.38
N THR A 34 6.11 -30.60 2.69
CA THR A 34 7.05 -31.51 3.37
C THR A 34 6.75 -32.95 3.01
N ARG A 35 5.49 -33.32 2.77
CA ARG A 35 5.10 -34.65 2.28
C ARG A 35 5.56 -34.90 0.83
N PHE A 36 5.49 -33.88 -0.03
CA PHE A 36 6.00 -33.93 -1.40
C PHE A 36 7.53 -34.01 -1.46
N LEU A 37 8.23 -33.36 -0.53
CA LEU A 37 9.70 -33.39 -0.44
C LEU A 37 10.24 -34.64 0.30
N ARG A 38 9.48 -35.21 1.25
CA ARG A 38 9.88 -36.38 2.07
C ARG A 38 9.64 -37.71 1.38
N ASN A 39 8.52 -37.86 0.66
CA ASN A 39 8.23 -39.06 -0.11
C ASN A 39 8.92 -38.93 -1.47
N GLY A 40 10.25 -39.11 -1.48
CA GLY A 40 11.10 -39.00 -2.66
C GLY A 40 10.45 -39.60 -3.91
N VAL A 41 9.93 -38.72 -4.76
CA VAL A 41 9.41 -39.04 -6.10
C VAL A 41 10.53 -39.14 -7.13
N ILE A 42 11.79 -39.23 -6.67
CA ILE A 42 12.99 -39.09 -7.50
C ILE A 42 13.92 -40.26 -7.16
N THR A 43 13.84 -41.30 -7.98
CA THR A 43 14.89 -42.31 -8.11
C THR A 43 16.15 -41.65 -8.70
N THR A 44 17.35 -42.18 -8.46
CA THR A 44 18.61 -41.54 -8.89
C THR A 44 18.66 -41.23 -10.39
N ASP A 45 18.06 -42.06 -11.24
CA ASP A 45 17.95 -41.79 -12.69
C ASP A 45 16.97 -40.64 -13.01
N ASP A 46 15.83 -40.56 -12.32
CA ASP A 46 14.87 -39.45 -12.46
C ASP A 46 15.44 -38.13 -11.93
N ALA A 47 16.33 -38.18 -10.93
CA ALA A 47 17.00 -37.00 -10.37
C ALA A 47 17.89 -36.33 -11.41
N ILE A 48 18.60 -37.14 -12.18
CA ILE A 48 19.49 -36.70 -13.25
C ILE A 48 18.67 -36.15 -14.42
N GLY A 49 17.51 -36.74 -14.73
CA GLY A 49 16.56 -36.24 -15.73
C GLY A 49 15.88 -34.92 -15.33
N ALA A 50 15.61 -34.70 -14.04
CA ALA A 50 14.97 -33.49 -13.52
C ALA A 50 15.94 -32.31 -13.30
N LEU A 51 17.24 -32.56 -13.34
CA LEU A 51 18.30 -31.56 -13.16
C LEU A 51 18.17 -30.32 -14.06
N PRO A 52 17.93 -30.43 -15.39
CA PRO A 52 17.68 -29.27 -16.25
C PRO A 52 16.42 -28.47 -15.85
N PHE A 53 15.39 -29.13 -15.31
CA PHE A 53 14.17 -28.46 -14.85
C PHE A 53 14.40 -27.63 -13.59
N VAL A 54 15.21 -28.13 -12.65
CA VAL A 54 15.61 -27.36 -11.45
C VAL A 54 16.44 -26.13 -11.84
N PHE A 55 17.37 -26.27 -12.78
CA PHE A 55 18.11 -25.13 -13.33
C PHE A 55 17.20 -24.10 -14.01
N TYR A 56 16.18 -24.56 -14.74
CA TYR A 56 15.20 -23.68 -15.35
C TYR A 56 14.42 -22.86 -14.30
N ILE A 57 13.98 -23.48 -13.21
CA ILE A 57 13.33 -22.76 -12.10
C ILE A 57 14.31 -21.80 -11.43
N ALA A 58 15.54 -22.22 -11.18
CA ALA A 58 16.57 -21.34 -10.60
C ALA A 58 16.84 -20.12 -11.50
N PHE A 59 16.86 -20.31 -12.82
CA PHE A 59 16.98 -19.24 -13.80
C PHE A 59 15.76 -18.30 -13.74
N LEU A 60 14.53 -18.82 -13.67
CA LEU A 60 13.34 -18.00 -13.49
C LEU A 60 13.38 -17.18 -12.18
N CYS A 61 13.84 -17.77 -11.08
CA CYS A 61 14.06 -17.06 -9.83
C CYS A 61 15.08 -15.94 -9.97
N MET A 62 16.18 -16.17 -10.71
CA MET A 62 17.18 -15.15 -11.01
C MET A 62 16.57 -13.98 -11.81
N VAL A 63 15.79 -14.29 -12.86
CA VAL A 63 15.07 -13.28 -13.65
C VAL A 63 14.08 -12.52 -12.79
N TYR A 64 13.36 -13.20 -11.88
CA TYR A 64 12.42 -12.57 -10.96
C TYR A 64 13.10 -11.58 -10.01
N ILE A 65 14.25 -11.94 -9.44
CA ILE A 65 15.04 -11.04 -8.60
C ILE A 65 15.52 -9.83 -9.42
N GLY A 66 15.95 -10.04 -10.67
CA GLY A 66 16.31 -8.95 -11.58
C GLY A 66 15.14 -8.01 -11.88
N ALA A 67 13.96 -8.56 -12.19
CA ALA A 67 12.75 -7.79 -12.44
C ALA A 67 12.30 -7.00 -11.19
N ARG A 68 12.50 -7.56 -9.99
CA ARG A 68 12.18 -6.90 -8.73
C ARG A 68 12.90 -5.56 -8.57
N HIS A 69 14.18 -5.50 -8.94
CA HIS A 69 14.97 -4.26 -8.81
C HIS A 69 14.44 -3.13 -9.70
N LEU A 70 13.86 -3.45 -10.87
CA LEU A 70 13.21 -2.45 -11.74
C LEU A 70 11.93 -1.91 -11.09
N THR A 71 11.13 -2.80 -10.48
CA THR A 71 9.90 -2.42 -9.77
C THR A 71 10.18 -1.49 -8.59
N ASP A 72 11.26 -1.70 -7.85
CA ASP A 72 11.63 -0.87 -6.70
C ASP A 72 12.01 0.57 -7.09
N ASN A 73 12.50 0.79 -8.31
CA ASN A 73 12.73 2.14 -8.82
C ASN A 73 11.43 2.76 -9.34
N ASN A 74 10.62 1.97 -10.04
CA ASN A 74 9.36 2.43 -10.60
C ASN A 74 8.36 2.85 -9.51
N ILE A 75 8.29 2.12 -8.39
CA ILE A 75 7.41 2.49 -7.26
C ILE A 75 7.78 3.86 -6.68
N ARG A 76 9.08 4.17 -6.58
CA ARG A 76 9.56 5.46 -6.09
C ARG A 76 9.23 6.60 -7.05
N GLU A 77 9.27 6.34 -8.35
CA GLU A 77 8.89 7.33 -9.36
C GLU A 77 7.38 7.60 -9.31
N ILE A 78 6.56 6.55 -9.20
CA ILE A 78 5.11 6.65 -9.02
C ILE A 78 4.78 7.50 -7.79
N ASP A 79 5.44 7.27 -6.66
CA ASP A 79 5.22 8.04 -5.44
C ASP A 79 5.58 9.52 -5.61
N LYS A 80 6.69 9.83 -6.31
CA LYS A 80 7.07 11.22 -6.60
C LYS A 80 6.04 11.92 -7.47
N VAL A 81 5.70 11.32 -8.61
CA VAL A 81 4.72 11.88 -9.55
C VAL A 81 3.34 12.01 -8.88
N GLY A 82 2.92 11.02 -8.08
CA GLY A 82 1.67 11.07 -7.34
C GLY A 82 1.61 12.22 -6.34
N ASN A 83 2.71 12.51 -5.64
CA ASN A 83 2.80 13.66 -4.74
C ASN A 83 2.75 14.99 -5.50
N GLU A 84 3.40 15.09 -6.66
CA GLU A 84 3.36 16.29 -7.51
C GLU A 84 1.94 16.58 -8.01
N VAL A 85 1.24 15.55 -8.51
CA VAL A 85 -0.16 15.68 -8.94
C VAL A 85 -1.05 16.16 -7.80
N LYS A 86 -0.86 15.62 -6.58
CA LYS A 86 -1.62 16.02 -5.40
C LYS A 86 -1.34 17.48 -5.03
N LYS A 87 -0.08 17.92 -5.08
CA LYS A 87 0.31 19.31 -4.83
C LYS A 87 -0.32 20.26 -5.84
N LEU A 88 -0.18 19.95 -7.13
CA LEU A 88 -0.71 20.78 -8.21
C LEU A 88 -2.25 20.88 -8.15
N SER A 89 -2.91 19.77 -7.81
CA SER A 89 -4.38 19.75 -7.61
C SER A 89 -4.81 20.59 -6.42
N ALA A 90 -4.02 20.63 -5.35
CA ALA A 90 -4.30 21.49 -4.20
C ALA A 90 -4.14 22.98 -4.56
N GLU A 91 -3.07 23.33 -5.29
CA GLU A 91 -2.83 24.70 -5.78
C GLU A 91 -3.93 25.17 -6.74
N TYR A 92 -4.36 24.30 -7.67
CA TYR A 92 -5.48 24.59 -8.56
C TYR A 92 -6.77 24.90 -7.78
N LYS A 93 -7.10 24.07 -6.78
CA LYS A 93 -8.29 24.28 -5.96
C LYS A 93 -8.22 25.56 -5.14
N SER A 94 -7.05 25.92 -4.61
CA SER A 94 -6.91 27.19 -3.88
C SER A 94 -7.07 28.40 -4.80
N ILE A 95 -6.46 28.38 -5.99
CA ILE A 95 -6.61 29.47 -6.98
C ILE A 95 -8.07 29.56 -7.44
N GLN A 96 -8.73 28.43 -7.67
CA GLN A 96 -10.13 28.40 -8.06
C GLN A 96 -11.04 28.98 -6.96
N ALA A 97 -10.77 28.66 -5.69
CA ALA A 97 -11.49 29.23 -4.57
C ALA A 97 -11.27 30.75 -4.46
N GLU A 98 -10.04 31.23 -4.67
CA GLU A 98 -9.72 32.66 -4.69
C GLU A 98 -10.42 33.38 -5.85
N MET A 99 -10.42 32.79 -7.05
CA MET A 99 -11.14 33.31 -8.22
C MET A 99 -12.65 33.37 -7.98
N ALA A 100 -13.23 32.32 -7.39
CA ALA A 100 -14.64 32.30 -7.03
C ALA A 100 -14.97 33.39 -6.00
N PHE A 101 -14.12 33.57 -4.98
CA PHE A 101 -14.27 34.64 -4.00
C PHE A 101 -14.25 36.02 -4.65
N LYS A 102 -13.25 36.31 -5.50
CA LYS A 102 -13.15 37.58 -6.24
C LYS A 102 -14.32 37.83 -7.21
N THR A 103 -14.94 36.78 -7.73
CA THR A 103 -16.09 36.88 -8.65
C THR A 103 -17.42 37.04 -7.90
N THR A 104 -17.43 36.94 -6.57
CA THR A 104 -18.65 37.09 -5.77
C THR A 104 -19.20 38.51 -5.91
N LEU A 105 -20.49 38.65 -6.19
CA LEU A 105 -21.16 39.94 -6.45
C LEU A 105 -20.93 40.99 -5.35
N THR A 106 -20.88 40.57 -4.10
CA THR A 106 -20.61 41.46 -2.96
C THR A 106 -19.20 42.03 -3.01
N GLU A 107 -18.22 41.24 -3.45
CA GLU A 107 -16.82 41.65 -3.49
C GLU A 107 -16.50 42.43 -4.75
N VAL A 108 -17.13 42.08 -5.88
CA VAL A 108 -17.12 42.90 -7.09
C VAL A 108 -17.77 44.26 -6.83
N ALA A 109 -18.89 44.32 -6.09
CA ALA A 109 -19.52 45.58 -5.72
C ALA A 109 -18.60 46.44 -4.84
N LYS A 110 -18.05 45.88 -3.76
CA LYS A 110 -17.07 46.60 -2.92
C LYS A 110 -15.85 47.06 -3.71
N GLN A 111 -15.33 46.21 -4.60
CA GLN A 111 -14.18 46.55 -5.41
C GLN A 111 -14.52 47.64 -6.44
N ALA A 112 -15.70 47.61 -7.05
CA ALA A 112 -16.18 48.68 -7.93
C ALA A 112 -16.44 50.02 -7.18
N GLU A 113 -16.80 49.96 -5.90
CA GLU A 113 -16.90 51.15 -5.04
C GLU A 113 -15.52 51.75 -4.71
N THR A 114 -14.51 50.91 -4.44
CA THR A 114 -13.18 51.35 -3.99
C THR A 114 -12.18 51.63 -5.12
N ASP A 115 -12.18 50.86 -6.22
CA ASP A 115 -11.26 50.98 -7.37
C ASP A 115 -11.70 52.05 -8.39
N SER A 116 -12.17 53.22 -7.94
CA SER A 116 -12.45 54.43 -8.74
C SER A 116 -13.72 54.48 -9.60
N LEU A 117 -14.50 53.40 -9.71
CA LEU A 117 -15.74 53.42 -10.50
C LEU A 117 -16.92 54.07 -9.77
N GLY A 118 -16.89 54.11 -8.42
CA GLY A 118 -17.94 54.76 -7.60
C GLY A 118 -19.33 54.15 -7.78
N LEU A 119 -19.39 52.90 -8.24
CA LEU A 119 -20.62 52.20 -8.55
C LEU A 119 -21.17 51.51 -7.30
N HIS A 120 -22.36 51.92 -6.86
CA HIS A 120 -23.06 51.32 -5.74
C HIS A 120 -24.14 50.33 -6.22
N PRO A 121 -24.36 49.21 -5.51
CA PRO A 121 -25.45 48.30 -5.83
C PRO A 121 -26.81 49.02 -5.68
N SER A 122 -27.70 48.81 -6.65
CA SER A 122 -29.03 49.42 -6.63
C SER A 122 -29.91 48.72 -5.59
N GLU A 123 -30.25 49.43 -4.50
CA GLU A 123 -31.19 48.92 -3.49
C GLU A 123 -32.66 49.05 -3.90
N GLN A 124 -32.94 49.88 -4.91
CA GLN A 124 -34.29 50.08 -5.41
C GLN A 124 -34.57 49.16 -6.61
N PRO A 125 -35.67 48.38 -6.60
CA PRO A 125 -36.00 47.52 -7.71
C PRO A 125 -36.28 48.36 -8.98
N PRO A 126 -35.93 47.87 -10.17
CA PRO A 126 -36.13 48.60 -11.41
C PRO A 126 -37.61 48.87 -11.65
N GLN A 127 -37.98 50.13 -11.80
CA GLN A 127 -39.36 50.53 -12.06
C GLN A 127 -39.70 50.34 -13.55
N LYS A 128 -40.77 49.60 -13.82
CA LYS A 128 -41.33 49.48 -15.16
C LYS A 128 -42.01 50.80 -15.53
N ILE A 129 -41.41 51.56 -16.44
CA ILE A 129 -42.03 52.75 -17.01
C ILE A 129 -43.12 52.27 -17.98
N VAL A 130 -44.38 52.36 -17.57
CA VAL A 130 -45.52 52.13 -18.45
C VAL A 130 -45.97 53.49 -18.97
N VAL A 131 -45.72 53.76 -20.24
CA VAL A 131 -46.20 54.97 -20.91
C VAL A 131 -47.72 54.84 -21.03
N LYS A 132 -48.47 55.61 -20.25
CA LYS A 132 -49.88 55.84 -20.53
C LYS A 132 -49.94 56.73 -21.76
N GLN A 133 -50.47 56.19 -22.86
CA GLN A 133 -50.89 57.02 -23.98
C GLN A 133 -52.01 57.91 -23.44
N GLU A 134 -51.82 59.23 -23.53
CA GLU A 134 -52.88 60.20 -23.23
C GLU A 134 -54.01 59.95 -24.24
N ASP A 135 -55.18 59.59 -23.72
CA ASP A 135 -56.40 59.56 -24.51
C ASP A 135 -56.68 60.98 -25.00
N GLU A 136 -56.43 61.22 -26.29
CA GLU A 136 -56.88 62.43 -26.98
C GLU A 136 -58.42 62.44 -27.00
N GLN A 137 -58.98 63.35 -26.20
CA GLN A 137 -60.28 64.04 -26.33
C GLN A 137 -61.58 63.22 -26.19
#